data_AF-A0A644YUC9-F1
#
_entry.id   AF-A0A644YUC9-F1
#
_cell.length_a   1.000
_cell.length_b   1.000
_cell.length_c   1.000
_cell.angle_alpha   90.00
_cell.angle_beta   90.00
_cell.angle_gamma   90.00
#
_symmetry.space_group_name_H-M   'P 1'
#
loop_
_entity.id
_entity.type
_entity.pdbx_description
1 polymer ?
#
loop_
_entity_poly.entity_id
_entity_poly.type
_entity_poly.pdbx_seq_one_letter_code
_entity_poly.pdbx_strand_id
1 'polypeptide(L)' 'MCARLRTLSIYLFEFKLEKSAELGMAQIHGKDYFRKYLLGGKQIVLMGANFDFAQGQVTD' A
#
# COMPACT_ATOMS: atom_id res chain seq x y z
N MET A 1 -11.52 -26.83 19.87
CA MET A 1 -10.23 -26.46 19.22
C MET A 1 -10.34 -25.03 18.73
N CYS A 2 -9.55 -24.11 19.26
CA CYS A 2 -9.56 -22.71 18.83
C CYS A 2 -8.26 -22.44 18.06
N ALA A 3 -8.31 -22.51 16.73
CA ALA A 3 -7.17 -22.10 15.92
C ALA A 3 -7.16 -20.57 15.86
N ARG A 4 -6.20 -19.94 16.55
CA ARG A 4 -5.89 -18.52 16.35
C ARG A 4 -5.30 -18.36 14.95
N LEU A 5 -6.14 -17.98 14.00
CA LEU A 5 -5.73 -17.68 12.64
C LEU A 5 -4.73 -16.52 12.69
N ARG A 6 -3.49 -16.76 12.25
CA ARG A 6 -2.54 -15.67 11.96
C ARG A 6 -3.18 -14.79 10.88
N THR A 7 -3.49 -13.54 11.22
CA THR A 7 -3.90 -12.52 10.26
C THR A 7 -2.69 -12.16 9.41
N LEU A 8 -2.52 -12.87 8.30
CA LEU A 8 -1.52 -12.53 7.29
C LEU A 8 -2.09 -11.39 6.45
N SER A 9 -1.60 -10.17 6.66
CA SER A 9 -1.99 -9.00 5.87
C SER A 9 -0.96 -8.74 4.77
N ILE A 10 -1.43 -8.29 3.62
CA ILE A 10 -0.61 -7.88 2.49
C ILE A 10 -0.62 -6.36 2.43
N TYR A 11 0.56 -5.75 2.46
CA TYR A 11 0.74 -4.31 2.37
C TYR A 11 1.32 -3.96 1.01
N LEU A 12 0.64 -3.08 0.26
CA LEU A 12 1.14 -2.52 -0.98
C LEU A 12 1.45 -1.05 -0.75
N PHE A 13 2.72 -0.69 -0.90
CA PHE A 13 3.20 0.69 -0.82
C PHE A 13 3.56 1.20 -2.22
N GLU A 14 3.08 2.37 -2.58
CA GLU A 14 3.54 3.11 -3.75
C GLU A 14 4.14 4.43 -3.27
N PHE A 15 5.46 4.54 -3.41
CA PHE A 15 6.19 5.75 -3.09
C PHE A 15 6.25 6.66 -4.30
N LYS A 16 6.03 7.95 -4.05
CA LYS A 16 6.24 9.03 -5.01
C LYS A 16 7.30 9.97 -4.50
N LEU A 17 8.13 10.46 -5.41
CA LEU A 17 9.17 11.44 -5.12
C LEU A 17 8.61 12.83 -5.47
N GLU A 18 8.68 13.78 -4.53
CA GLU A 18 8.24 15.17 -4.73
C GLU A 18 6.82 15.29 -5.32
N LYS A 19 5.93 14.37 -4.94
CA LYS A 19 4.60 14.19 -5.52
C LYS A 19 3.64 13.68 -4.47
N SER A 20 2.39 14.09 -4.55
CA SER A 20 1.42 13.78 -3.50
C SER A 20 1.13 12.28 -3.38
N ALA A 21 0.82 11.82 -2.17
CA ALA A 21 0.46 10.44 -1.90
C ALA A 21 -0.83 10.00 -2.61
N GLU A 22 -1.75 10.93 -2.89
CA GLU A 22 -2.96 10.66 -3.67
C GLU A 22 -2.63 10.20 -5.08
N LEU A 23 -1.56 10.71 -5.70
CA LEU A 23 -1.08 10.22 -6.99
C LEU A 23 -0.54 8.80 -6.88
N GLY A 24 0.10 8.44 -5.75
CA GLY A 24 0.49 7.08 -5.44
C GLY A 24 -0.72 6.16 -5.32
N MET A 25 -1.74 6.56 -4.56
CA MET A 25 -2.99 5.83 -4.42
C MET A 25 -3.71 5.65 -5.75
N ALA A 26 -3.85 6.72 -6.55
CA ALA A 26 -4.45 6.66 -7.87
C ALA A 26 -3.71 5.69 -8.79
N GLN A 27 -2.38 5.61 -8.70
CA GLN A 27 -1.60 4.64 -9.46
C GLN A 27 -1.82 3.20 -8.99
N ILE A 28 -1.83 2.93 -7.68
CA ILE A 28 -2.13 1.60 -7.15
C ILE A 28 -3.49 1.12 -7.64
N HIS A 29 -4.50 2.00 -7.61
CA HIS A 29 -5.84 1.70 -8.10
C HIS A 29 -5.87 1.52 -9.62
N GLY A 30 -5.30 2.44 -10.39
CA GLY A 30 -5.32 2.39 -11.85
C GLY A 30 -4.53 1.22 -12.45
N LYS A 31 -3.55 0.67 -11.72
CA LYS A 31 -2.75 -0.50 -12.14
C LYS A 31 -3.30 -1.83 -11.62
N ASP A 32 -4.34 -1.82 -10.78
CA ASP A 32 -4.93 -3.02 -10.20
C ASP A 32 -3.92 -3.96 -9.49
N TYR A 33 -2.86 -3.42 -8.90
CA TYR A 33 -1.81 -4.25 -8.27
C TYR A 33 -2.33 -5.13 -7.14
N PHE A 34 -3.42 -4.72 -6.50
CA PHE A 34 -4.10 -5.47 -5.45
C PHE A 34 -4.85 -6.70 -5.97
N ARG A 35 -5.19 -6.75 -7.27
CA ARG A 35 -6.10 -7.74 -7.84
C ARG A 35 -5.59 -9.18 -7.71
N LYS A 36 -4.28 -9.40 -7.88
CA LYS A 36 -3.62 -10.71 -7.71
C LYS A 36 -3.70 -11.26 -6.27
N TYR A 37 -4.04 -10.42 -5.30
CA TYR A 37 -4.08 -10.79 -3.89
C TYR A 37 -5.51 -10.98 -3.36
N LEU A 38 -6.54 -10.58 -4.13
CA LEU A 38 -7.94 -10.64 -3.70
C LEU A 38 -8.43 -12.05 -3.39
N LEU A 39 -7.92 -13.07 -4.11
CA LEU A 39 -8.31 -14.47 -3.91
C LEU A 39 -7.65 -15.13 -2.70
N GLY A 40 -6.71 -14.45 -2.03
CA GLY A 40 -5.91 -15.03 -0.95
C GLY A 40 -6.59 -15.05 0.43
N GLY A 41 -7.78 -14.46 0.56
CA GLY A 41 -8.48 -14.34 1.86
C GLY A 41 -7.72 -13.51 2.91
N LYS A 42 -6.71 -12.74 2.46
CA LYS A 42 -5.86 -11.90 3.30
C LYS A 42 -6.37 -10.47 3.26
N GLN A 43 -6.26 -9.76 4.37
CA GLN A 43 -6.47 -8.32 4.38
C GLN A 43 -5.43 -7.66 3.48
N ILE A 44 -5.88 -6.80 2.57
CA ILE A 44 -5.00 -6.00 1.72
C ILE A 44 -5.09 -4.56 2.21
N VAL A 45 -3.93 -3.96 2.49
CA VAL A 45 -3.80 -2.56 2.88
C VAL A 45 -3.00 -1.84 1.80
N LEU A 46 -3.57 -0.77 1.26
CA LEU A 46 -2.94 0.06 0.23
C LEU A 46 -2.47 1.36 0.87
N MET A 47 -1.23 1.76 0.58
CA MET A 47 -0.66 3.01 1.07
C MET A 47 0.07 3.74 -0.05
N GLY A 48 -0.34 4.98 -0.30
CA GLY A 48 0.46 5.95 -1.03
C GLY A 48 1.32 6.71 -0.03
N ALA A 49 2.53 7.08 -0.41
CA ALA A 49 3.39 7.94 0.39
C ALA A 49 4.24 8.83 -0.50
N ASN A 50 4.50 10.05 -0.05
CA ASN A 50 5.46 10.94 -0.68
C ASN A 50 6.81 10.86 0.03
N PHE A 51 7.90 11.04 -0.72
CA PHE A 51 9.23 11.25 -0.18
C PHE A 51 9.70 12.65 -0.55
N ASP A 52 9.95 13.45 0.47
CA ASP A 52 10.52 14.79 0.40
C ASP A 52 12.06 14.67 0.49
N PHE A 53 12.76 15.03 -0.59
CA PHE A 53 14.22 15.03 -0.64
C PHE A 53 14.85 16.17 0.15
N ALA A 54 14.19 17.32 0.25
CA ALA A 54 14.70 18.46 0.99
C ALA A 54 14.78 18.15 2.48
N GLN A 55 13.80 17.39 2.99
CA GLN A 55 13.74 16.97 4.38
C GLN A 55 14.28 15.56 4.62
N GLY A 56 14.40 14.73 3.57
CA GLY A 56 14.79 13.33 3.67
C GLY A 56 13.75 12.47 4.40
N GLN A 57 12.47 12.83 4.27
CA GLN A 57 11.37 12.24 5.05
C GLN A 57 10.28 11.66 4.16
N VAL A 58 9.62 10.63 4.68
CA VAL A 58 8.38 10.11 4.10
C VAL A 58 7.21 10.84 4.74
N THR A 59 6.36 11.45 3.92
CA THR A 59 5.12 12.10 4.34
C THR A 59 3.91 11.40 3.75
N ASP A 60 2.76 11.63 4.38
CA ASP A 60 1.47 11.08 4.01
C ASP A 60 0.83 11.74 2.79
#